data_AF-A0A4R8CL71-F1
#
_entry.id   AF-A0A4R8CL71-F1
#
_cell.length_a   1.000
_cell.length_b   1.000
_cell.length_c   1.000
_cell.angle_alpha   90.00
_cell.angle_beta   90.00
_cell.angle_gamma   90.00
#
_symmetry.space_group_name_H-M   'P 1'
#
loop_
_entity.id
_entity.type
_entity.pdbx_description
1 polymer ?
#
loop_
_entity_poly.entity_id
_entity_poly.type
_entity_poly.pdbx_seq_one_letter_code
_entity_poly.pdbx_strand_id
1 'polypeptide(L)' 'MTDPIRTERLVLREPEARDRTAVIELFTSPDVGTYIGGPRDRDELERAVPESPEKRPGLFVVDLGG' A
#
# COMPACT_ATOMS: atom_id res chain seq x y z
N MET A 1 -7.48 -6.43 14.42
CA MET A 1 -8.72 -5.83 13.90
C MET A 1 -8.75 -6.22 12.44
N THR A 2 -9.08 -7.47 12.17
CA THR A 2 -8.88 -8.15 10.87
C THR A 2 -10.07 -7.97 9.93
N ASP A 3 -11.18 -7.40 10.42
CA ASP A 3 -12.34 -7.14 9.59
C ASP A 3 -12.19 -5.81 8.84
N PRO A 4 -12.44 -5.79 7.52
CA PRO A 4 -12.38 -4.56 6.73
C PRO A 4 -13.34 -3.48 7.25
N ILE A 5 -12.89 -2.23 7.20
CA ILE A 5 -13.72 -1.05 7.49
C ILE A 5 -14.48 -0.71 6.21
N ARG A 6 -15.81 -0.73 6.28
CA ARG A 6 -16.69 -0.50 5.13
C ARG A 6 -17.37 0.84 5.22
N THR A 7 -17.49 1.50 4.08
CA THR A 7 -18.28 2.72 3.87
C THR A 7 -19.18 2.49 2.64
N GLU A 8 -20.06 3.44 2.33
CA GLU A 8 -20.91 3.35 1.14
C GLU A 8 -20.12 3.26 -0.18
N ARG A 9 -18.91 3.83 -0.22
CA ARG A 9 -18.14 4.02 -1.47
C ARG A 9 -16.75 3.42 -1.44
N LEU A 10 -16.25 3.03 -0.29
CA LEU A 10 -14.87 2.55 -0.09
C LEU A 10 -14.83 1.43 0.92
N VAL A 11 -13.89 0.50 0.72
CA VAL A 11 -13.53 -0.54 1.66
C VAL A 11 -12.05 -0.38 2.00
N LEU A 12 -11.73 -0.30 3.29
CA LEU A 12 -10.37 -0.33 3.78
C LEU A 12 -10.10 -1.74 4.31
N ARG A 13 -9.21 -2.46 3.66
CA ARG A 13 -8.84 -3.84 4.02
C ARG A 13 -7.35 -3.95 4.30
N GLU A 14 -6.96 -5.02 4.96
CA GLU A 14 -5.55 -5.36 5.11
C GLU A 14 -4.93 -5.61 3.71
N PRO A 15 -3.66 -5.22 3.50
CA PRO A 15 -2.93 -5.54 2.28
C PRO A 15 -2.78 -7.06 2.11
N GLU A 16 -2.87 -7.51 0.87
CA GLU A 16 -2.67 -8.90 0.45
C GLU A 16 -1.48 -8.97 -0.53
N ALA A 17 -1.06 -10.19 -0.87
CA ALA A 17 0.04 -10.41 -1.81
C ALA A 17 -0.16 -9.72 -3.17
N ARG A 18 -1.42 -9.61 -3.63
CA ARG A 18 -1.78 -8.93 -4.89
C ARG A 18 -1.47 -7.44 -4.90
N ASP A 19 -1.38 -6.80 -3.73
CA ASP A 19 -1.20 -5.35 -3.62
C ASP A 19 0.27 -4.93 -3.62
N ARG A 20 1.18 -5.90 -3.52
CA ARG A 20 2.62 -5.65 -3.41
C ARG A 20 3.15 -4.74 -4.52
N THR A 21 2.77 -5.01 -5.76
CA THR A 21 3.21 -4.22 -6.92
C THR A 21 2.77 -2.77 -6.80
N ALA A 22 1.50 -2.53 -6.43
CA ALA A 22 0.96 -1.18 -6.25
C ALA A 22 1.66 -0.44 -5.11
N VAL A 23 2.01 -1.13 -4.02
CA VAL A 23 2.80 -0.55 -2.92
C VAL A 23 4.17 -0.09 -3.42
N ILE A 24 4.88 -0.93 -4.19
CA ILE A 24 6.19 -0.57 -4.75
C ILE A 24 6.04 0.64 -5.66
N GLU A 25 5.05 0.63 -6.56
CA GLU A 25 4.82 1.73 -7.50
C GLU A 25 4.57 3.07 -6.78
N LEU A 26 3.75 3.08 -5.72
CA LEU A 26 3.49 4.27 -4.91
C LEU A 26 4.77 4.84 -4.30
N PHE A 27 5.65 3.99 -3.75
CA PHE A 27 6.90 4.46 -3.13
C PHE A 27 8.01 4.81 -4.14
N THR A 28 7.90 4.35 -5.39
CA THR A 28 8.77 4.79 -6.49
C THR A 28 8.28 6.07 -7.19
N SER A 29 7.06 6.52 -6.89
CA SER A 29 6.45 7.66 -7.58
C SER A 29 7.05 8.99 -7.10
N PRO A 30 7.58 9.84 -8.01
CA PRO A 30 8.07 11.17 -7.65
C PRO A 30 6.93 12.05 -7.14
N ASP A 31 5.74 11.96 -7.74
CA ASP A 31 4.58 12.76 -7.37
C ASP A 31 4.13 12.46 -5.94
N VAL A 32 4.01 11.16 -5.60
CA VAL A 32 3.68 10.71 -4.23
C VAL A 32 4.80 11.09 -3.25
N GLY A 33 6.06 10.95 -3.68
CA GLY A 33 7.25 11.23 -2.91
C GLY A 33 7.53 12.72 -2.65
N THR A 34 6.90 13.64 -3.38
CA THR A 34 7.24 15.08 -3.44
C THR A 34 7.47 15.73 -2.07
N TYR A 35 6.65 15.38 -1.07
CA TYR A 35 6.68 16.00 0.27
C TYR A 35 7.07 15.04 1.41
N ILE A 36 7.46 13.80 1.09
CA ILE A 36 7.72 12.75 2.08
C ILE A 36 9.14 12.17 1.99
N GLY A 37 10.06 12.89 1.32
CA GLY A 37 11.46 12.49 1.18
C GLY A 37 11.86 11.99 -0.21
N GLY A 38 10.98 12.11 -1.20
CA GLY A 38 11.22 11.73 -2.59
C GLY A 38 10.91 10.27 -2.91
N PRO A 39 10.96 9.88 -4.19
CA PRO A 39 10.79 8.49 -4.62
C PRO A 39 11.97 7.63 -4.14
N ARG A 40 11.68 6.38 -3.79
CA ARG A 40 12.70 5.38 -3.44
C ARG A 40 13.06 4.53 -4.65
N ASP A 41 14.24 3.92 -4.60
CA ASP A 41 14.71 2.99 -5.62
C ASP A 41 13.82 1.73 -5.71
N ARG A 42 13.48 1.32 -6.93
CA ARG A 42 12.56 0.21 -7.17
C ARG A 42 13.15 -1.12 -6.72
N ASP A 43 14.42 -1.37 -7.02
CA ASP A 43 15.08 -2.64 -6.68
C ASP A 43 15.23 -2.77 -5.15
N GLU A 44 15.50 -1.67 -4.46
CA GLU A 44 15.49 -1.63 -2.99
C GLU A 44 14.12 -2.03 -2.43
N LEU A 45 13.04 -1.45 -2.96
CA LEU A 45 11.68 -1.76 -2.53
C LEU A 45 11.28 -3.21 -2.87
N GLU A 46 11.65 -3.71 -4.04
CA GLU A 46 11.40 -5.10 -4.43
C GLU A 46 12.12 -6.12 -3.53
N ARG A 47 13.23 -5.74 -2.88
CA ARG A 47 13.88 -6.59 -1.86
C ARG A 47 13.29 -6.41 -0.47
N ALA A 48 12.91 -5.18 -0.11
CA ALA A 48 12.49 -4.84 1.25
C ALA A 48 11.00 -5.14 1.53
N VAL A 49 10.14 -4.96 0.53
CA VAL A 49 8.69 -5.18 0.67
C VAL A 49 8.43 -6.69 0.64
N PRO A 50 7.85 -7.26 1.70
CA PRO A 50 7.45 -8.68 1.74
C PRO A 50 6.42 -9.02 0.65
N GLU A 51 6.14 -10.31 0.46
CA GLU A 51 5.10 -10.76 -0.45
C GLU A 51 3.73 -10.14 -0.11
N SER A 52 3.32 -10.22 1.16
CA SER A 52 2.16 -9.51 1.70
C SER A 52 2.61 -8.26 2.49
N PRO A 53 2.17 -7.04 2.13
CA PRO A 53 2.66 -5.78 2.74
C PRO A 53 2.28 -5.52 4.22
N GLU A 54 1.62 -6.46 4.89
CA GLU A 54 0.93 -6.37 6.20
C GLU A 54 1.79 -6.03 7.44
N LYS A 55 3.04 -5.59 7.28
CA LYS A 55 4.01 -5.46 8.38
C LYS A 55 3.78 -4.31 9.37
N ARG A 56 2.73 -3.48 9.23
CA ARG A 56 2.54 -2.29 10.08
C ARG A 56 1.06 -2.06 10.45
N PRO A 57 0.73 -1.89 11.75
CA PRO A 57 -0.59 -1.45 12.19
C PRO A 57 -1.00 -0.15 11.49
N GLY A 58 -2.23 -0.09 10.99
CA GLY A 58 -2.78 1.09 10.33
C GLY A 58 -2.47 1.21 8.83
N LEU A 59 -1.80 0.22 8.21
CA LEU A 59 -1.67 0.15 6.76
C LEU A 59 -2.90 -0.54 6.16
N PHE A 60 -3.61 0.14 5.27
CA PHE A 60 -4.78 -0.38 4.57
C PHE A 60 -4.65 -0.18 3.06
N VAL A 61 -5.23 -1.10 2.30
CA VAL A 61 -5.52 -0.93 0.88
C VAL A 61 -6.96 -0.44 0.74
N VAL A 62 -7.16 0.50 -0.18
CA VAL A 62 -8.47 1.10 -0.45
C VAL A 62 -9.01 0.53 -1.74
N ASP A 63 -10.14 -0.18 -1.64
CA ASP A 63 -10.95 -0.59 -2.78
C ASP A 63 -12.21 0.29 -2.85
N LEU A 64 -12.85 0.35 -4.03
CA LEU A 64 -14.20 0.90 -4.14
C LEU A 64 -15.20 0.00 -3.40
N GLY A 65 -16.12 0.62 -2.69
CA GLY A 65 -17.29 0.01 -2.06
C GLY A 65 -18.49 0.08 -3.02
N GLY A 66 -19.31 -0.97 -2.97
CA GLY A 66 -20.42 -1.21 -3.90
C GLY A 66 -20.49 -2.69 -4.25
#